data_AF-A0A7X7DKA6-F1
#
_entry.id   AF-A0A7X7DKA6-F1
#
_cell.length_a   1.000
_cell.length_b   1.000
_cell.length_c   1.000
_cell.angle_alpha   90.00
_cell.angle_beta   90.00
_cell.angle_gamma   90.00
#
_symmetry.space_group_name_H-M   'P 1'
#
loop_
_entity.id
_entity.type
_entity.pdbx_description
1 polymer ?
#
loop_
_entity_poly.entity_id
_entity_poly.type
_entity_poly.pdbx_seq_one_letter_code
_entity_poly.pdbx_strand_id
1 'polypeptide(L)'
;MSITRRSFLKGSAATAAVSMVGTSALDALSAPNATLAKGPGNKWEGRVVINYNKEATSGITVNETIVKKMVNDAILLLTGEATVGAAWKSVFPSSLTASSKVAIKTNILNAGNPCPHAFTVAAICEGLQQMDFNGTKFSAANITVYDMNNSNSMDTAGYTAARLPNIARVKDTAAVHGDGALNNRSYAKTLKNSDFLINVFSPRGHSIGSSFSLGFKSHYGTYSNPGGMHGSDAPDYLRDINCTGPVFNKTVLSMCSGIFGMLESKGPTGSIGNYSTYAQKMDPSSTNTNPTTIIMSTDPVSCEMQAIKMMRMNNGNSYAVANLPTYLRASGGVTGALSQTYNIGTIDETKMDIRTIINGSDVTPVRQIRESMQNGAEISARSIKTQNICFIHYTVPLSFVSQPAKITILGLDGKVVREFKQTVQGAKNHFSWDQCDAGNSKVAAGAYLVSFKSGSLKMSTRVTIS
;
A
#
# COMPACT_ATOMS: atom_id res chain seq x y z
N MET A 1 -52.76 30.57 -7.96
CA MET A 1 -51.87 31.71 -7.59
C MET A 1 -50.59 31.15 -6.98
N SER A 2 -49.46 31.83 -7.16
CA SER A 2 -48.12 31.33 -6.80
C SER A 2 -47.71 31.74 -5.38
N ILE A 3 -47.26 30.78 -4.56
CA ILE A 3 -46.60 31.05 -3.28
C ILE A 3 -45.11 31.28 -3.56
N THR A 4 -44.61 32.48 -3.25
CA THR A 4 -43.21 32.86 -3.53
C THR A 4 -42.32 32.73 -2.29
N ARG A 5 -41.00 32.61 -2.53
CA ARG A 5 -39.93 32.25 -1.56
C ARG A 5 -39.71 33.19 -0.36
N ARG A 6 -40.61 34.13 -0.06
CA ARG A 6 -40.36 35.24 0.90
C ARG A 6 -40.78 35.00 2.35
N SER A 7 -41.43 33.87 2.67
CA SER A 7 -42.07 33.67 3.99
C SER A 7 -41.37 32.68 4.94
N PHE A 8 -40.21 32.10 4.58
CA PHE A 8 -39.60 31.02 5.38
C PHE A 8 -38.40 31.44 6.27
N LEU A 9 -37.88 32.67 6.15
CA LEU A 9 -36.68 33.11 6.88
C LEU A 9 -36.91 34.37 7.73
N LYS A 10 -37.67 34.22 8.81
CA LYS A 10 -37.64 35.11 9.99
C LYS A 10 -37.86 34.29 11.27
N GLY A 11 -36.81 34.16 12.08
CA GLY A 11 -36.85 33.40 13.34
C GLY A 11 -35.48 33.30 14.03
N SER A 12 -34.97 34.45 14.50
CA SER A 12 -33.99 34.64 15.60
C SER A 12 -32.70 33.78 15.61
N ALA A 13 -31.47 34.30 15.40
CA ALA A 13 -30.73 35.29 16.19
C ALA A 13 -30.53 34.88 17.67
N ALA A 14 -29.36 34.98 18.29
CA ALA A 14 -27.99 35.37 17.86
C ALA A 14 -26.96 34.45 18.60
N THR A 15 -25.64 34.62 18.65
CA THR A 15 -24.65 35.70 18.35
C THR A 15 -23.31 34.97 18.06
N ALA A 16 -22.25 35.48 17.43
CA ALA A 16 -21.87 36.85 17.04
C ALA A 16 -21.10 36.84 15.68
N ALA A 17 -20.28 37.86 15.40
CA ALA A 17 -19.49 37.97 14.17
C ALA A 17 -18.13 38.69 14.40
N VAL A 18 -17.16 38.40 13.53
CA VAL A 18 -16.21 39.42 13.04
C VAL A 18 -16.19 39.34 11.52
N SER A 19 -16.64 40.41 10.89
CA SER A 19 -16.70 40.58 9.43
C SER A 19 -15.52 41.38 8.93
N MET A 20 -14.96 41.03 7.77
CA MET A 20 -14.51 42.04 6.82
C MET A 20 -14.94 41.71 5.38
N VAL A 21 -15.50 42.74 4.77
CA VAL A 21 -15.82 42.98 3.36
C VAL A 21 -14.68 42.51 2.44
N GLY A 22 -14.88 41.97 1.24
CA GLY A 22 -16.11 41.77 0.47
C GLY A 22 -15.89 42.17 -1.01
N THR A 23 -15.95 41.20 -1.93
CA THR A 23 -15.87 41.45 -3.39
C THR A 23 -16.79 40.51 -4.16
N SER A 24 -17.66 41.12 -4.98
CA SER A 24 -18.28 40.58 -6.21
C SER A 24 -18.78 39.13 -6.23
N ALA A 25 -20.10 38.99 -6.16
CA ALA A 25 -20.83 37.78 -6.56
C ALA A 25 -20.80 37.58 -8.10
N LEU A 26 -19.67 37.09 -8.63
CA LEU A 26 -19.56 36.56 -9.99
C LEU A 26 -18.78 35.23 -10.11
N ASP A 27 -18.07 34.78 -9.07
CA ASP A 27 -17.30 33.50 -9.08
C ASP A 27 -18.16 32.23 -8.90
N ALA A 28 -19.50 32.34 -8.95
CA ALA A 28 -20.42 31.21 -8.76
C ALA A 28 -20.52 30.25 -9.97
N LEU A 29 -19.50 30.20 -10.82
CA LEU A 29 -19.44 29.38 -12.04
C LEU A 29 -18.08 28.71 -12.28
N SER A 30 -17.41 28.32 -11.19
CA SER A 30 -16.57 27.12 -11.21
C SER A 30 -16.80 26.34 -9.92
N ALA A 31 -17.27 25.09 -10.03
CA ALA A 31 -17.30 24.21 -8.87
C ALA A 31 -15.84 24.05 -8.39
N PRO A 32 -15.51 24.39 -7.13
CA PRO A 32 -14.15 24.23 -6.67
C PRO A 32 -13.78 22.76 -6.79
N ASN A 33 -12.65 22.47 -7.46
CA ASN A 33 -12.01 21.16 -7.36
C ASN A 33 -11.70 20.93 -5.88
N ALA A 34 -12.61 20.27 -5.18
CA ALA A 34 -12.43 19.88 -3.80
C ALA A 34 -11.34 18.81 -3.78
N THR A 35 -10.09 19.25 -3.66
CA THR A 35 -8.94 18.42 -3.37
C THR A 35 -9.19 17.79 -2.01
N LEU A 36 -9.90 16.65 -2.00
CA LEU A 36 -10.05 15.86 -0.80
C LEU A 36 -8.65 15.57 -0.26
N ALA A 37 -8.48 15.80 1.03
CA ALA A 37 -7.30 15.35 1.74
C ALA A 37 -7.17 13.82 1.59
N LYS A 38 -5.96 13.33 1.85
CA LYS A 38 -5.65 11.89 1.85
C LYS A 38 -6.62 11.15 2.76
N GLY A 39 -6.96 9.91 2.42
CA GLY A 39 -7.89 9.10 3.21
C GLY A 39 -7.47 9.03 4.68
N PRO A 40 -8.40 9.07 5.65
CA PRO A 40 -8.07 9.16 7.07
C PRO A 40 -7.26 7.96 7.60
N GLY A 41 -7.28 6.82 6.89
CA GLY A 41 -6.42 5.67 7.17
C GLY A 41 -5.07 5.65 6.42
N ASN A 42 -4.80 6.59 5.50
CA ASN A 42 -3.54 6.64 4.74
C ASN A 42 -2.40 7.24 5.59
N LYS A 43 -1.85 6.43 6.50
CA LYS A 43 -0.82 6.83 7.47
C LYS A 43 0.56 7.07 6.86
N TRP A 44 0.92 6.33 5.81
CA TRP A 44 2.18 6.52 5.06
C TRP A 44 1.89 6.65 3.57
N GLU A 45 1.58 7.87 3.14
CA GLU A 45 1.40 8.25 1.74
C GLU A 45 2.52 7.67 0.86
N GLY A 46 2.13 7.06 -0.26
CA GLY A 46 3.09 6.53 -1.23
C GLY A 46 3.96 5.36 -0.74
N ARG A 47 3.87 4.94 0.54
CA ARG A 47 4.66 3.81 1.04
C ARG A 47 4.01 2.50 0.67
N VAL A 48 4.74 1.62 0.01
CA VAL A 48 4.23 0.32 -0.44
C VAL A 48 5.30 -0.73 -0.26
N VAL A 49 4.93 -1.87 0.34
CA VAL A 49 5.79 -3.04 0.45
C VAL A 49 5.41 -4.06 -0.61
N ILE A 50 6.41 -4.55 -1.35
CA ILE A 50 6.31 -5.62 -2.33
C ILE A 50 7.12 -6.81 -1.79
N ASN A 51 6.44 -7.86 -1.34
CA ASN A 51 7.09 -9.07 -0.83
C ASN A 51 6.88 -10.22 -1.80
N TYR A 52 7.92 -10.58 -2.55
CA TYR A 52 7.96 -11.71 -3.47
C TYR A 52 8.67 -12.90 -2.81
N ASN A 53 8.14 -14.11 -2.97
CA ASN A 53 8.85 -15.32 -2.56
C ASN A 53 8.49 -16.49 -3.48
N LYS A 54 9.47 -16.97 -4.27
CA LYS A 54 9.25 -18.02 -5.26
C LYS A 54 8.77 -19.35 -4.67
N GLU A 55 9.09 -19.61 -3.40
CA GLU A 55 8.71 -20.83 -2.67
C GLU A 55 7.28 -20.77 -2.10
N ALA A 56 6.57 -19.65 -2.25
CA ALA A 56 5.19 -19.51 -1.79
C ALA A 56 4.20 -20.43 -2.54
N THR A 57 4.56 -20.89 -3.74
CA THR A 57 3.75 -21.85 -4.52
C THR A 57 4.62 -22.85 -5.28
N SER A 58 4.08 -24.04 -5.55
CA SER A 58 4.60 -24.98 -6.53
C SER A 58 3.43 -25.48 -7.38
N GLY A 59 3.37 -25.06 -8.66
CA GLY A 59 2.19 -25.23 -9.50
C GLY A 59 0.97 -24.51 -8.88
N ILE A 60 -0.07 -25.25 -8.53
CA ILE A 60 -1.26 -24.73 -7.82
C ILE A 60 -1.21 -24.96 -6.30
N THR A 61 -0.19 -25.65 -5.78
CA THR A 61 -0.02 -25.93 -4.35
C THR A 61 0.60 -24.71 -3.68
N VAL A 62 0.09 -24.33 -2.51
CA VAL A 62 0.52 -23.14 -1.75
C VAL A 62 1.28 -23.55 -0.51
N ASN A 63 2.40 -22.90 -0.24
CA ASN A 63 3.09 -22.99 1.04
C ASN A 63 2.54 -21.91 1.99
N GLU A 64 1.49 -22.24 2.74
CA GLU A 64 0.79 -21.29 3.61
C GLU A 64 1.69 -20.71 4.71
N THR A 65 2.67 -21.48 5.21
CA THR A 65 3.67 -21.00 6.17
C THR A 65 4.51 -19.87 5.59
N ILE A 66 4.93 -20.00 4.33
CA ILE A 66 5.67 -18.94 3.62
C ILE A 66 4.76 -17.75 3.34
N VAL A 67 3.51 -17.95 2.89
CA VAL A 67 2.57 -16.82 2.67
C VAL A 67 2.29 -16.07 3.99
N LYS A 68 2.11 -16.77 5.10
CA LYS A 68 1.97 -16.15 6.43
C LYS A 68 3.23 -15.35 6.82
N LYS A 69 4.42 -15.89 6.57
CA LYS A 69 5.67 -15.15 6.76
C LYS A 69 5.71 -13.89 5.88
N MET A 70 5.30 -13.98 4.61
CA MET A 70 5.30 -12.83 3.69
C MET A 70 4.39 -11.70 4.17
N VAL A 71 3.19 -12.03 4.67
CA VAL A 71 2.26 -11.05 5.28
C VAL A 71 2.87 -10.40 6.52
N ASN A 72 3.49 -11.20 7.40
CA ASN A 72 4.15 -10.71 8.61
C ASN A 72 5.37 -9.80 8.30
N ASP A 73 6.25 -10.23 7.39
CA ASP A 73 7.41 -9.43 6.98
C ASP A 73 6.95 -8.13 6.30
N ALA A 74 5.87 -8.17 5.51
CA ALA A 74 5.33 -7.00 4.82
C ALA A 74 4.76 -5.95 5.80
N ILE A 75 3.97 -6.36 6.80
CA ILE A 75 3.44 -5.43 7.80
C ILE A 75 4.56 -4.86 8.69
N LEU A 76 5.56 -5.66 9.06
CA LEU A 76 6.75 -5.21 9.79
C LEU A 76 7.51 -4.14 8.98
N LEU A 77 7.80 -4.39 7.70
CA LEU A 77 8.57 -3.46 6.85
C LEU A 77 7.77 -2.20 6.46
N LEU A 78 6.43 -2.28 6.35
CA LEU A 78 5.56 -1.13 6.09
C LEU A 78 5.61 -0.12 7.25
N THR A 79 5.56 -0.65 8.46
CA THR A 79 5.37 0.11 9.71
C THR A 79 6.69 0.52 10.34
N GLY A 80 7.72 -0.32 10.25
CA GLY A 80 9.00 -0.19 10.97
C GLY A 80 8.97 -0.79 12.37
N GLU A 81 7.88 -1.45 12.76
CA GLU A 81 7.71 -2.04 14.09
C GLU A 81 8.50 -3.35 14.27
N ALA A 82 8.87 -3.66 15.52
CA ALA A 82 9.70 -4.83 15.84
C ALA A 82 8.89 -6.13 16.01
N THR A 83 7.57 -6.07 16.16
CA THR A 83 6.71 -7.23 16.39
C THR A 83 5.44 -7.15 15.55
N VAL A 84 4.91 -8.31 15.13
CA VAL A 84 3.72 -8.40 14.26
C VAL A 84 2.50 -7.75 14.91
N GLY A 85 2.28 -7.97 16.22
CA GLY A 85 1.17 -7.34 16.95
C GLY A 85 1.29 -5.81 17.03
N ALA A 86 2.50 -5.26 17.23
CA ALA A 86 2.72 -3.81 17.20
C ALA A 86 2.53 -3.25 15.78
N ALA A 87 3.07 -3.93 14.77
CA ALA A 87 2.92 -3.58 13.37
C ALA A 87 1.44 -3.47 12.97
N TRP A 88 0.64 -4.51 13.23
CA TRP A 88 -0.80 -4.48 12.97
C TRP A 88 -1.52 -3.38 13.75
N LYS A 89 -1.20 -3.17 15.04
CA LYS A 89 -1.81 -2.08 15.81
C LYS A 89 -1.48 -0.70 15.22
N SER A 90 -0.28 -0.54 14.67
CA SER A 90 0.22 0.73 14.17
C SER A 90 -0.45 1.23 12.87
N VAL A 91 -1.11 0.38 12.07
CA VAL A 91 -1.76 0.86 10.82
C VAL A 91 -3.09 1.56 11.08
N PHE A 92 -3.69 1.33 12.25
CA PHE A 92 -4.96 1.95 12.61
C PHE A 92 -4.76 3.34 13.24
N PRO A 93 -5.78 4.23 13.18
CA PRO A 93 -5.85 5.45 13.97
C PRO A 93 -5.79 5.19 15.49
N SER A 94 -5.47 6.23 16.26
CA SER A 94 -5.41 6.18 17.73
C SER A 94 -6.76 5.90 18.42
N SER A 95 -7.87 5.95 17.68
CA SER A 95 -9.20 5.54 18.14
C SER A 95 -9.40 4.01 18.18
N LEU A 96 -8.44 3.20 17.73
CA LEU A 96 -8.48 1.74 17.85
C LEU A 96 -8.47 1.31 19.33
N THR A 97 -9.45 0.51 19.72
CA THR A 97 -9.55 -0.13 21.05
C THR A 97 -9.61 -1.66 20.93
N ALA A 98 -9.54 -2.35 22.08
CA ALA A 98 -9.76 -3.80 22.15
C ALA A 98 -11.20 -4.24 21.77
N SER A 99 -12.15 -3.30 21.69
CA SER A 99 -13.55 -3.53 21.31
C SER A 99 -13.93 -3.02 19.91
N SER A 100 -13.01 -2.34 19.21
CA SER A 100 -13.23 -1.90 17.83
C SER A 100 -13.46 -3.07 16.89
N LYS A 101 -14.27 -2.88 15.85
CA LYS A 101 -14.62 -3.90 14.86
C LYS A 101 -13.90 -3.68 13.54
N VAL A 102 -13.23 -4.71 13.04
CA VAL A 102 -12.45 -4.67 11.80
C VAL A 102 -13.14 -5.53 10.73
N ALA A 103 -13.58 -4.88 9.66
CA ALA A 103 -14.06 -5.55 8.46
C ALA A 103 -12.90 -5.84 7.51
N ILE A 104 -12.82 -7.07 6.99
CA ILE A 104 -11.91 -7.46 5.92
C ILE A 104 -12.74 -7.72 4.68
N LYS A 105 -12.68 -6.80 3.70
CA LYS A 105 -13.30 -7.01 2.40
C LYS A 105 -12.42 -7.96 1.59
N THR A 106 -13.01 -9.04 1.10
CA THR A 106 -12.40 -9.92 0.09
C THR A 106 -13.32 -10.06 -1.11
N ASN A 107 -12.94 -10.80 -2.16
CA ASN A 107 -13.80 -11.12 -3.28
C ASN A 107 -13.92 -12.64 -3.42
N ILE A 108 -15.14 -13.17 -3.44
CA ILE A 108 -15.39 -14.61 -3.57
C ILE A 108 -16.01 -14.99 -4.93
N LEU A 109 -15.95 -14.12 -5.94
CA LEU A 109 -16.57 -14.35 -7.26
C LEU A 109 -15.99 -15.55 -8.00
N ASN A 110 -14.69 -15.80 -7.86
CA ASN A 110 -14.05 -17.06 -8.25
C ASN A 110 -13.90 -17.90 -6.98
N ALA A 111 -14.59 -19.02 -6.89
CA ALA A 111 -14.31 -20.01 -5.85
C ALA A 111 -12.98 -20.70 -6.20
N GLY A 112 -11.96 -20.54 -5.35
CA GLY A 112 -10.60 -21.01 -5.63
C GLY A 112 -9.77 -20.01 -6.46
N ASN A 113 -9.00 -20.51 -7.42
CA ASN A 113 -7.96 -19.72 -8.08
C ASN A 113 -8.46 -19.05 -9.37
N PRO A 114 -8.20 -17.75 -9.61
CA PRO A 114 -7.67 -16.75 -8.68
C PRO A 114 -8.79 -15.88 -8.08
N CYS A 115 -8.87 -15.88 -6.76
CA CYS A 115 -9.50 -14.83 -5.95
C CYS A 115 -8.50 -14.39 -4.86
N PRO A 116 -8.77 -13.39 -4.00
CA PRO A 116 -7.88 -13.11 -2.87
C PRO A 116 -7.95 -14.29 -1.91
N HIS A 117 -6.81 -14.89 -1.56
CA HIS A 117 -6.84 -16.23 -0.98
C HIS A 117 -7.14 -16.27 0.52
N ALA A 118 -7.93 -17.26 0.93
CA ALA A 118 -8.33 -17.44 2.32
C ALA A 118 -7.14 -17.67 3.27
N PHE A 119 -6.04 -18.30 2.83
CA PHE A 119 -4.81 -18.44 3.62
C PHE A 119 -4.11 -17.10 3.88
N THR A 120 -4.14 -16.16 2.91
CA THR A 120 -3.58 -14.82 3.10
C THR A 120 -4.43 -13.99 4.06
N VAL A 121 -5.76 -14.15 4.00
CA VAL A 121 -6.67 -13.51 4.96
C VAL A 121 -6.54 -14.13 6.35
N ALA A 122 -6.33 -15.45 6.47
CA ALA A 122 -6.02 -16.09 7.75
C ALA A 122 -4.75 -15.50 8.39
N ALA A 123 -3.68 -15.29 7.61
CA ALA A 123 -2.48 -14.62 8.11
C ALA A 123 -2.73 -13.17 8.60
N ILE A 124 -3.60 -12.40 7.93
CA ILE A 124 -4.05 -11.10 8.44
C ILE A 124 -4.78 -11.27 9.78
N CYS A 125 -5.77 -12.16 9.84
CA CYS A 125 -6.58 -12.37 11.03
C CYS A 125 -5.76 -12.82 12.25
N GLU A 126 -4.78 -13.70 12.06
CA GLU A 126 -3.83 -14.12 13.09
C GLU A 126 -2.89 -12.99 13.51
N GLY A 127 -2.51 -12.12 12.57
CA GLY A 127 -1.72 -10.91 12.85
C GLY A 127 -2.49 -9.87 13.67
N LEU A 128 -3.75 -9.62 13.33
CA LEU A 128 -4.65 -8.74 14.08
C LEU A 128 -4.84 -9.23 15.52
N GLN A 129 -5.03 -10.53 15.73
CA GLN A 129 -5.17 -11.11 17.08
C GLN A 129 -3.91 -10.99 17.96
N GLN A 130 -2.73 -10.72 17.37
CA GLN A 130 -1.51 -10.45 18.15
C GLN A 130 -1.45 -9.02 18.71
N MET A 131 -2.30 -8.10 18.22
CA MET A 131 -2.39 -6.73 18.74
C MET A 131 -2.68 -6.76 20.25
N ASP A 132 -1.90 -5.99 21.01
CA ASP A 132 -1.96 -5.97 22.46
C ASP A 132 -2.54 -4.65 22.98
N PHE A 133 -3.48 -4.75 23.90
CA PHE A 133 -4.13 -3.65 24.61
C PHE A 133 -3.92 -3.84 26.11
N ASN A 134 -2.67 -3.68 26.53
CA ASN A 134 -2.22 -3.81 27.92
C ASN A 134 -2.54 -5.20 28.50
N GLY A 135 -2.06 -6.24 27.83
CA GLY A 135 -2.30 -7.65 28.15
C GLY A 135 -3.57 -8.24 27.54
N THR A 136 -4.50 -7.41 27.07
CA THR A 136 -5.69 -7.88 26.34
C THR A 136 -5.36 -8.06 24.87
N LYS A 137 -5.52 -9.28 24.33
CA LYS A 137 -5.41 -9.53 22.88
C LYS A 137 -6.67 -9.12 22.13
N PHE A 138 -6.51 -8.66 20.89
CA PHE A 138 -7.63 -8.33 20.03
C PHE A 138 -8.45 -9.58 19.70
N SER A 139 -9.76 -9.53 19.91
CA SER A 139 -10.62 -10.72 19.80
C SER A 139 -10.91 -11.10 18.34
N ALA A 140 -10.89 -12.40 18.04
CA ALA A 140 -11.40 -12.97 16.79
C ALA A 140 -12.85 -12.53 16.49
N ALA A 141 -13.68 -12.39 17.53
CA ALA A 141 -15.08 -12.00 17.40
C ALA A 141 -15.27 -10.54 16.95
N ASN A 142 -14.22 -9.72 16.97
CA ASN A 142 -14.22 -8.36 16.44
C ASN A 142 -13.82 -8.28 14.96
N ILE A 143 -13.45 -9.42 14.34
CA ILE A 143 -13.04 -9.51 12.95
C ILE A 143 -14.18 -10.12 12.12
N THR A 144 -14.55 -9.45 11.04
CA THR A 144 -15.52 -9.98 10.06
C THR A 144 -14.91 -9.97 8.66
N VAL A 145 -14.77 -11.15 8.05
CA VAL A 145 -14.42 -11.27 6.62
C VAL A 145 -15.70 -11.30 5.80
N TYR A 146 -15.83 -10.44 4.80
CA TYR A 146 -17.07 -10.30 4.02
C TYR A 146 -16.86 -10.07 2.52
N ASP A 147 -17.88 -10.45 1.75
CA ASP A 147 -18.11 -10.05 0.36
C ASP A 147 -19.62 -10.05 0.05
N MET A 148 -20.02 -9.51 -1.11
CA MET A 148 -21.41 -9.41 -1.55
C MET A 148 -21.52 -9.64 -3.08
N ASN A 149 -22.75 -9.72 -3.60
CA ASN A 149 -23.07 -9.70 -5.04
C ASN A 149 -22.38 -10.78 -5.90
N ASN A 150 -22.41 -12.03 -5.44
CA ASN A 150 -21.90 -13.17 -6.19
C ASN A 150 -22.70 -14.45 -5.84
N SER A 151 -22.50 -15.54 -6.58
CA SER A 151 -23.18 -16.82 -6.37
C SER A 151 -22.57 -17.65 -5.23
N ASN A 152 -21.25 -17.60 -5.03
CA ASN A 152 -20.51 -18.43 -4.08
C ASN A 152 -20.84 -18.15 -2.60
N SER A 153 -20.40 -19.02 -1.70
CA SER A 153 -20.39 -18.77 -0.26
C SER A 153 -18.96 -18.51 0.22
N MET A 154 -18.81 -18.00 1.45
CA MET A 154 -17.49 -17.86 2.07
C MET A 154 -16.77 -19.22 2.14
N ASP A 155 -17.48 -20.26 2.57
CA ASP A 155 -16.92 -21.61 2.70
C ASP A 155 -16.51 -22.22 1.34
N THR A 156 -17.30 -22.03 0.26
CA THR A 156 -16.90 -22.54 -1.08
C THR A 156 -15.72 -21.77 -1.68
N ALA A 157 -15.48 -20.54 -1.25
CA ALA A 157 -14.26 -19.79 -1.57
C ALA A 157 -13.08 -20.08 -0.60
N GLY A 158 -13.18 -21.11 0.24
CA GLY A 158 -12.11 -21.56 1.13
C GLY A 158 -12.02 -20.82 2.47
N TYR A 159 -12.91 -19.85 2.71
CA TYR A 159 -13.04 -19.15 4.00
C TYR A 159 -13.88 -20.00 4.95
N THR A 160 -13.32 -21.12 5.42
CA THR A 160 -14.00 -22.09 6.30
C THR A 160 -13.82 -21.78 7.78
N ALA A 161 -14.67 -22.37 8.63
CA ALA A 161 -14.54 -22.26 10.09
C ALA A 161 -13.22 -22.83 10.64
N ALA A 162 -12.71 -23.91 10.02
CA ALA A 162 -11.42 -24.49 10.40
C ALA A 162 -10.24 -23.55 10.09
N ARG A 163 -10.33 -22.78 9.00
CA ARG A 163 -9.29 -21.81 8.59
C ARG A 163 -9.39 -20.47 9.32
N LEU A 164 -10.61 -20.07 9.69
CA LEU A 164 -10.91 -18.81 10.37
C LEU A 164 -11.75 -19.08 11.63
N PRO A 165 -11.16 -19.72 12.66
CA PRO A 165 -11.87 -20.06 13.89
C PRO A 165 -12.31 -18.81 14.64
N ASN A 166 -13.55 -18.80 15.13
CA ASN A 166 -14.17 -17.71 15.91
C ASN A 166 -14.27 -16.35 15.19
N ILE A 167 -14.03 -16.30 13.89
CA ILE A 167 -14.12 -15.09 13.04
C ILE A 167 -15.43 -15.14 12.25
N ALA A 168 -16.12 -14.01 12.15
CA ALA A 168 -17.35 -13.92 11.37
C ALA A 168 -17.03 -13.96 9.87
N ARG A 169 -17.77 -14.79 9.12
CA ARG A 169 -17.58 -15.01 7.67
C ARG A 169 -18.92 -14.74 6.98
N VAL A 170 -19.05 -13.60 6.30
CA VAL A 170 -20.34 -13.05 5.91
C VAL A 170 -20.44 -12.86 4.40
N LYS A 171 -21.37 -13.59 3.77
CA LYS A 171 -21.94 -13.17 2.48
C LYS A 171 -23.02 -12.15 2.78
N ASP A 172 -22.73 -10.88 2.54
CA ASP A 172 -23.51 -9.77 3.10
C ASP A 172 -24.79 -9.46 2.30
N THR A 173 -25.60 -8.55 2.85
CA THR A 173 -26.78 -7.96 2.22
C THR A 173 -26.68 -6.44 2.27
N ALA A 174 -27.10 -5.77 1.21
CA ALA A 174 -27.06 -4.31 1.16
C ALA A 174 -28.25 -3.69 1.88
N ALA A 175 -28.02 -2.57 2.59
CA ALA A 175 -29.07 -1.69 3.10
C ALA A 175 -28.67 -0.22 2.90
N VAL A 176 -29.65 0.69 2.85
CA VAL A 176 -29.40 2.14 2.83
C VAL A 176 -29.13 2.59 4.27
N HIS A 177 -28.02 3.30 4.50
CA HIS A 177 -27.56 3.65 5.86
C HIS A 177 -27.47 5.16 6.16
N GLY A 178 -27.70 6.03 5.17
CA GLY A 178 -27.78 7.49 5.34
C GLY A 178 -26.47 8.22 5.69
N ASP A 179 -25.32 7.54 5.68
CA ASP A 179 -24.05 8.05 6.22
C ASP A 179 -23.01 8.42 5.15
N GLY A 180 -23.46 9.11 4.10
CA GLY A 180 -22.56 9.70 3.10
C GLY A 180 -22.01 8.73 2.05
N ALA A 181 -22.54 7.51 1.94
CA ALA A 181 -22.36 6.68 0.75
C ALA A 181 -22.83 7.45 -0.51
N LEU A 182 -22.09 7.35 -1.62
CA LEU A 182 -22.39 8.09 -2.86
C LEU A 182 -23.86 7.89 -3.27
N ASN A 183 -24.58 9.00 -3.49
CA ASN A 183 -25.99 9.04 -3.85
C ASN A 183 -26.91 8.22 -2.92
N ASN A 184 -26.55 8.13 -1.63
CA ASN A 184 -27.22 7.33 -0.60
C ASN A 184 -27.41 5.85 -0.99
N ARG A 185 -26.49 5.30 -1.80
CA ARG A 185 -26.55 3.91 -2.26
C ARG A 185 -26.48 2.93 -1.10
N SER A 186 -27.22 1.83 -1.23
CA SER A 186 -27.17 0.75 -0.26
C SER A 186 -25.86 -0.03 -0.34
N TYR A 187 -25.33 -0.40 0.83
CA TYR A 187 -24.07 -1.12 0.97
C TYR A 187 -24.09 -2.12 2.14
N ALA A 188 -23.09 -3.00 2.14
CA ALA A 188 -22.92 -4.12 3.06
C ALA A 188 -23.04 -3.73 4.55
N LYS A 189 -23.84 -4.47 5.32
CA LYS A 189 -24.07 -4.21 6.75
C LYS A 189 -22.80 -4.37 7.58
N THR A 190 -21.89 -5.26 7.18
CA THR A 190 -20.58 -5.44 7.82
C THR A 190 -19.77 -4.14 7.80
N LEU A 191 -19.71 -3.44 6.66
CA LEU A 191 -18.99 -2.17 6.55
C LEU A 191 -19.66 -1.05 7.37
N LYS A 192 -21.00 -1.06 7.48
CA LYS A 192 -21.72 -0.12 8.35
C LYS A 192 -21.29 -0.31 9.81
N ASN A 193 -21.28 -1.56 10.25
CA ASN A 193 -21.09 -1.96 11.65
C ASN A 193 -19.61 -2.11 12.08
N SER A 194 -18.66 -1.95 11.16
CA SER A 194 -17.22 -1.91 11.46
C SER A 194 -16.73 -0.49 11.72
N ASP A 195 -15.70 -0.35 12.55
CA ASP A 195 -14.99 0.92 12.73
C ASP A 195 -13.94 1.12 11.62
N PHE A 196 -13.26 0.03 11.24
CA PHE A 196 -12.16 0.04 10.28
C PHE A 196 -12.34 -1.04 9.20
N LEU A 197 -11.76 -0.77 8.03
CA LEU A 197 -11.82 -1.62 6.84
C LEU A 197 -10.41 -1.93 6.34
N ILE A 198 -10.15 -3.21 6.06
CA ILE A 198 -9.01 -3.70 5.29
C ILE A 198 -9.54 -4.23 3.96
N ASN A 199 -9.02 -3.73 2.83
CA ASN A 199 -9.38 -4.21 1.51
C ASN A 199 -8.34 -5.22 1.00
N VAL A 200 -8.75 -6.47 0.80
CA VAL A 200 -7.91 -7.55 0.27
C VAL A 200 -8.41 -7.94 -1.12
N PHE A 201 -7.54 -7.78 -2.12
CA PHE A 201 -7.84 -8.07 -3.51
C PHE A 201 -6.80 -9.00 -4.13
N SER A 202 -7.01 -9.46 -5.36
CA SER A 202 -6.07 -10.29 -6.12
C SER A 202 -5.81 -9.66 -7.50
N PRO A 203 -4.64 -9.91 -8.11
CA PRO A 203 -4.29 -9.33 -9.40
C PRO A 203 -5.07 -10.03 -10.51
N ARG A 204 -6.14 -9.40 -10.99
CA ARG A 204 -7.04 -9.97 -12.00
C ARG A 204 -7.29 -8.98 -13.14
N GLY A 205 -7.36 -9.50 -14.36
CA GLY A 205 -7.80 -8.74 -15.52
C GLY A 205 -9.32 -8.58 -15.58
N HIS A 206 -9.80 -7.92 -16.62
CA HIS A 206 -11.21 -7.86 -16.99
C HIS A 206 -11.35 -7.55 -18.47
N SER A 207 -12.25 -8.22 -19.19
CA SER A 207 -12.54 -7.87 -20.59
C SER A 207 -13.30 -6.55 -20.80
N ILE A 208 -13.75 -5.87 -19.72
CA ILE A 208 -14.69 -4.74 -19.78
C ILE A 208 -14.31 -3.70 -18.72
N GLY A 209 -14.45 -2.40 -19.05
CA GLY A 209 -14.48 -1.31 -18.07
C GLY A 209 -13.16 -1.08 -17.33
N SER A 210 -12.08 -0.83 -18.08
CA SER A 210 -10.71 -0.54 -17.61
C SER A 210 -9.75 -1.73 -17.42
N SER A 211 -9.96 -2.86 -18.11
CA SER A 211 -9.01 -3.99 -18.22
C SER A 211 -8.63 -4.77 -16.94
N PHE A 212 -9.13 -4.37 -15.77
CA PHE A 212 -8.70 -4.85 -14.44
C PHE A 212 -9.87 -5.13 -13.48
N SER A 213 -9.65 -6.04 -12.52
CA SER A 213 -10.56 -6.44 -11.44
C SER A 213 -9.86 -6.41 -10.07
N LEU A 214 -9.29 -5.26 -9.72
CA LEU A 214 -8.38 -5.04 -8.58
C LEU A 214 -9.10 -4.45 -7.33
N GLY A 215 -8.37 -3.74 -6.46
CA GLY A 215 -8.82 -3.24 -5.16
C GLY A 215 -10.00 -2.27 -5.23
N PHE A 216 -9.94 -1.28 -6.12
CA PHE A 216 -11.04 -0.32 -6.34
C PHE A 216 -12.30 -1.04 -6.83
N LYS A 217 -12.14 -2.01 -7.73
CA LYS A 217 -13.25 -2.84 -8.25
C LYS A 217 -13.71 -3.93 -7.25
N SER A 218 -12.91 -4.26 -6.23
CA SER A 218 -13.32 -5.15 -5.13
C SER A 218 -14.60 -4.65 -4.46
N HIS A 219 -14.77 -3.33 -4.33
CA HIS A 219 -15.93 -2.71 -3.70
C HIS A 219 -17.24 -2.77 -4.53
N TYR A 220 -17.21 -3.34 -5.74
CA TYR A 220 -18.44 -3.83 -6.40
C TYR A 220 -19.10 -4.96 -5.61
N GLY A 221 -18.34 -5.67 -4.76
CA GLY A 221 -18.85 -6.57 -3.72
C GLY A 221 -19.18 -5.89 -2.39
N THR A 222 -19.27 -4.56 -2.34
CA THR A 222 -19.64 -3.78 -1.13
C THR A 222 -20.95 -3.01 -1.32
N TYR A 223 -21.22 -2.49 -2.52
CA TYR A 223 -22.45 -1.74 -2.85
C TYR A 223 -23.46 -2.58 -3.63
N SER A 224 -24.76 -2.28 -3.53
CA SER A 224 -25.80 -3.00 -4.29
C SER A 224 -25.72 -2.75 -5.81
N ASN A 225 -26.30 -3.65 -6.59
CA ASN A 225 -26.42 -3.57 -8.06
C ASN A 225 -25.11 -3.24 -8.83
N PRO A 226 -24.01 -4.00 -8.65
CA PRO A 226 -22.78 -3.78 -9.42
C PRO A 226 -22.94 -4.02 -10.93
N GLY A 227 -23.96 -4.77 -11.37
CA GLY A 227 -24.26 -4.96 -12.78
C GLY A 227 -24.60 -3.65 -13.49
N GLY A 228 -25.43 -2.80 -12.88
CA GLY A 228 -25.77 -1.48 -13.39
C GLY A 228 -24.63 -0.45 -13.39
N MET A 229 -23.42 -0.84 -12.95
CA MET A 229 -22.24 0.02 -12.80
C MET A 229 -21.11 -0.39 -13.77
N HIS A 230 -21.46 -1.09 -14.86
CA HIS A 230 -20.57 -1.51 -15.94
C HIS A 230 -20.81 -0.73 -17.24
N GLY A 231 -21.48 0.43 -17.16
CA GLY A 231 -21.71 1.35 -18.29
C GLY A 231 -20.47 2.15 -18.68
N SER A 232 -20.67 3.17 -19.53
CA SER A 232 -19.62 4.13 -19.91
C SER A 232 -19.09 4.96 -18.73
N ASP A 233 -19.90 5.11 -17.69
CA ASP A 233 -19.61 5.80 -16.43
C ASP A 233 -18.89 4.92 -15.39
N ALA A 234 -18.59 3.65 -15.70
CA ALA A 234 -17.92 2.73 -14.77
C ALA A 234 -16.61 3.29 -14.17
N PRO A 235 -15.75 4.06 -14.89
CA PRO A 235 -14.57 4.68 -14.28
C PRO A 235 -14.91 5.75 -13.23
N ASP A 236 -15.92 6.58 -13.49
CA ASP A 236 -16.40 7.58 -12.53
C ASP A 236 -16.97 6.91 -11.28
N TYR A 237 -17.80 5.88 -11.47
CA TYR A 237 -18.32 5.07 -10.37
C TYR A 237 -17.17 4.47 -9.54
N LEU A 238 -16.18 3.81 -10.18
CA LEU A 238 -15.03 3.19 -9.51
C LEU A 238 -14.24 4.19 -8.68
N ARG A 239 -13.99 5.39 -9.21
CA ARG A 239 -13.34 6.50 -8.51
C ARG A 239 -14.17 6.86 -7.26
N ASP A 240 -15.45 7.19 -7.45
CA ASP A 240 -16.25 7.82 -6.40
C ASP A 240 -16.53 6.90 -5.22
N ILE A 241 -16.81 5.60 -5.44
CA ILE A 241 -17.10 4.68 -4.33
C ILE A 241 -15.87 4.33 -3.48
N ASN A 242 -14.66 4.66 -3.93
CA ASN A 242 -13.41 4.49 -3.20
C ASN A 242 -12.90 5.83 -2.61
N CYS A 243 -13.26 6.96 -3.21
CA CYS A 243 -12.85 8.30 -2.78
C CYS A 243 -13.88 9.01 -1.88
N THR A 244 -15.07 8.42 -1.66
CA THR A 244 -16.14 9.01 -0.84
C THR A 244 -16.77 8.00 0.12
N GLY A 245 -17.48 8.52 1.13
CA GLY A 245 -18.34 7.73 2.01
C GLY A 245 -17.60 6.65 2.83
N PRO A 246 -18.26 5.52 3.14
CA PRO A 246 -17.78 4.57 4.16
C PRO A 246 -16.51 3.82 3.75
N VAL A 247 -16.25 3.59 2.45
CA VAL A 247 -15.01 2.94 2.00
C VAL A 247 -13.83 3.88 2.22
N PHE A 248 -13.93 5.13 1.76
CA PHE A 248 -12.91 6.16 1.96
C PHE A 248 -12.65 6.43 3.45
N ASN A 249 -13.72 6.59 4.23
CA ASN A 249 -13.62 6.96 5.65
C ASN A 249 -13.06 5.85 6.55
N LYS A 250 -13.21 4.56 6.18
CA LYS A 250 -12.85 3.42 7.05
C LYS A 250 -11.64 2.63 6.56
N THR A 251 -11.21 2.74 5.29
CA THR A 251 -10.06 1.97 4.78
C THR A 251 -8.76 2.41 5.46
N VAL A 252 -8.14 1.51 6.21
CA VAL A 252 -6.83 1.71 6.85
C VAL A 252 -5.69 0.97 6.15
N LEU A 253 -6.00 -0.08 5.39
CA LEU A 253 -5.01 -0.89 4.69
C LEU A 253 -5.59 -1.49 3.41
N SER A 254 -4.82 -1.45 2.34
CA SER A 254 -5.07 -2.19 1.09
C SER A 254 -3.97 -3.23 0.88
N MET A 255 -4.35 -4.45 0.51
CA MET A 255 -3.41 -5.53 0.21
C MET A 255 -3.79 -6.32 -1.04
N CYS A 256 -2.85 -6.44 -1.98
CA CYS A 256 -2.93 -7.39 -3.08
C CYS A 256 -2.37 -8.75 -2.63
N SER A 257 -3.23 -9.77 -2.58
CA SER A 257 -2.85 -11.18 -2.49
C SER A 257 -2.54 -11.71 -3.89
N GLY A 258 -1.32 -11.42 -4.36
CA GLY A 258 -0.78 -11.86 -5.65
C GLY A 258 -0.09 -13.22 -5.62
N ILE A 259 -0.54 -14.13 -4.75
CA ILE A 259 -0.02 -15.51 -4.72
C ILE A 259 -0.42 -16.27 -5.99
N PHE A 260 -1.62 -16.00 -6.52
CA PHE A 260 -2.06 -16.34 -7.87
C PHE A 260 -2.64 -15.09 -8.54
N GLY A 261 -2.62 -15.03 -9.87
CA GLY A 261 -3.15 -13.90 -10.63
C GLY A 261 -3.66 -14.28 -12.01
N MET A 262 -4.47 -13.40 -12.63
CA MET A 262 -4.83 -13.49 -14.06
C MET A 262 -3.99 -12.49 -14.85
N LEU A 263 -3.90 -12.65 -16.17
CA LEU A 263 -3.31 -11.62 -17.03
C LEU A 263 -4.25 -10.41 -17.18
N GLU A 264 -3.69 -9.24 -17.51
CA GLU A 264 -4.45 -8.06 -17.94
C GLU A 264 -5.47 -8.44 -19.04
N SER A 265 -6.68 -7.87 -18.97
CA SER A 265 -7.81 -8.17 -19.87
C SER A 265 -8.35 -9.61 -19.87
N LYS A 266 -7.80 -10.55 -19.07
CA LYS A 266 -8.30 -11.93 -18.94
C LYS A 266 -9.05 -12.11 -17.61
N GLY A 267 -10.33 -11.72 -17.57
CA GLY A 267 -11.19 -11.85 -16.38
C GLY A 267 -12.59 -11.26 -16.62
N PRO A 268 -13.48 -11.23 -15.61
CA PRO A 268 -13.18 -11.31 -14.18
C PRO A 268 -13.13 -12.74 -13.61
N THR A 269 -13.66 -13.72 -14.36
CA THR A 269 -13.62 -15.15 -14.04
C THR A 269 -12.70 -15.89 -15.01
N GLY A 270 -12.15 -17.04 -14.59
CA GLY A 270 -11.24 -17.86 -15.40
C GLY A 270 -10.01 -18.32 -14.63
N SER A 271 -9.02 -18.84 -15.36
CA SER A 271 -7.83 -19.51 -14.81
C SER A 271 -6.70 -18.54 -14.38
N ILE A 272 -5.72 -19.10 -13.67
CA ILE A 272 -4.43 -18.46 -13.37
C ILE A 272 -3.70 -18.15 -14.69
N GLY A 273 -3.11 -16.96 -14.80
CA GLY A 273 -2.24 -16.55 -15.90
C GLY A 273 -0.77 -16.93 -15.66
N ASN A 274 0.02 -17.07 -16.72
CA ASN A 274 1.45 -17.32 -16.58
C ASN A 274 2.22 -16.02 -16.27
N TYR A 275 2.85 -16.00 -15.10
CA TYR A 275 3.63 -14.89 -14.53
C TYR A 275 5.16 -15.10 -14.55
N SER A 276 5.66 -16.08 -15.33
CA SER A 276 7.09 -16.42 -15.36
C SER A 276 8.01 -15.23 -15.66
N THR A 277 7.64 -14.35 -16.59
CA THR A 277 8.41 -13.14 -16.92
C THR A 277 8.53 -12.18 -15.74
N TYR A 278 7.46 -12.03 -14.93
CA TYR A 278 7.52 -11.25 -13.70
C TYR A 278 8.33 -11.96 -12.61
N ALA A 279 8.10 -13.26 -12.41
CA ALA A 279 8.82 -14.05 -11.42
C ALA A 279 10.34 -14.03 -11.65
N GLN A 280 10.79 -14.18 -12.91
CA GLN A 280 12.19 -14.06 -13.32
C GLN A 280 12.78 -12.64 -13.16
N LYS A 281 11.94 -11.59 -13.23
CA LYS A 281 12.37 -10.21 -12.96
C LYS A 281 12.53 -9.92 -11.46
N MET A 282 11.82 -10.65 -10.60
CA MET A 282 12.01 -10.58 -9.15
C MET A 282 13.20 -11.44 -8.70
N ASP A 283 13.30 -12.68 -9.19
CA ASP A 283 14.44 -13.56 -8.96
C ASP A 283 14.80 -14.27 -10.28
N PRO A 284 15.96 -13.97 -10.91
CA PRO A 284 16.39 -14.63 -12.15
C PRO A 284 16.51 -16.16 -12.08
N SER A 285 16.59 -16.74 -10.87
CA SER A 285 16.58 -18.19 -10.65
C SER A 285 15.17 -18.79 -10.47
N SER A 286 14.11 -17.96 -10.49
CA SER A 286 12.73 -18.44 -10.36
C SER A 286 12.26 -19.17 -11.62
N THR A 287 11.78 -20.40 -11.42
CA THR A 287 11.02 -21.19 -12.39
C THR A 287 9.50 -21.06 -12.20
N ASN A 288 9.05 -20.27 -11.23
CA ASN A 288 7.63 -20.16 -10.88
C ASN A 288 6.81 -19.49 -11.99
N THR A 289 5.61 -20.01 -12.25
CA THR A 289 4.64 -19.47 -13.23
C THR A 289 3.55 -18.61 -12.58
N ASN A 290 3.58 -18.44 -11.26
CA ASN A 290 2.67 -17.57 -10.50
C ASN A 290 3.37 -16.26 -10.11
N PRO A 291 2.63 -15.19 -9.75
CA PRO A 291 3.27 -13.96 -9.30
C PRO A 291 3.93 -14.09 -7.92
N THR A 292 3.41 -14.95 -7.03
CA THR A 292 3.97 -15.21 -5.69
C THR A 292 4.34 -13.95 -4.89
N THR A 293 3.49 -12.92 -4.93
CA THR A 293 3.76 -11.60 -4.33
C THR A 293 2.64 -11.13 -3.43
N ILE A 294 2.98 -10.56 -2.27
CA ILE A 294 2.10 -9.71 -1.45
C ILE A 294 2.48 -8.25 -1.72
N ILE A 295 1.49 -7.41 -2.02
CA ILE A 295 1.66 -5.95 -2.07
C ILE A 295 0.81 -5.33 -0.97
N MET A 296 1.38 -4.48 -0.12
CA MET A 296 0.71 -3.96 1.08
C MET A 296 1.00 -2.46 1.27
N SER A 297 -0.04 -1.67 1.54
CA SER A 297 0.07 -0.22 1.77
C SER A 297 -1.15 0.35 2.48
N THR A 298 -0.97 1.43 3.24
CA THR A 298 -2.09 2.28 3.73
C THR A 298 -2.63 3.22 2.64
N ASP A 299 -1.88 3.39 1.55
CA ASP A 299 -2.24 4.17 0.37
C ASP A 299 -2.93 3.26 -0.68
N PRO A 300 -4.25 3.37 -0.88
CA PRO A 300 -4.99 2.48 -1.78
C PRO A 300 -4.59 2.69 -3.25
N VAL A 301 -4.20 3.92 -3.62
CA VAL A 301 -3.80 4.26 -5.00
C VAL A 301 -2.43 3.64 -5.29
N SER A 302 -1.47 3.76 -4.37
CA SER A 302 -0.14 3.14 -4.52
C SER A 302 -0.21 1.61 -4.51
N CYS A 303 -1.05 1.01 -3.66
CA CYS A 303 -1.22 -0.44 -3.61
C CYS A 303 -1.73 -1.01 -4.94
N GLU A 304 -2.78 -0.41 -5.52
CA GLU A 304 -3.34 -0.87 -6.78
C GLU A 304 -2.44 -0.56 -7.98
N MET A 305 -1.79 0.61 -7.99
CA MET A 305 -0.80 0.97 -9.01
C MET A 305 0.32 -0.09 -9.08
N GLN A 306 0.87 -0.51 -7.94
CA GLN A 306 1.93 -1.53 -7.92
C GLN A 306 1.40 -2.92 -8.34
N ALA A 307 0.15 -3.24 -8.05
CA ALA A 307 -0.48 -4.45 -8.61
C ALA A 307 -0.58 -4.38 -10.14
N ILE A 308 -1.00 -3.24 -10.72
CA ILE A 308 -1.00 -3.02 -12.18
C ILE A 308 0.41 -3.12 -12.75
N LYS A 309 1.41 -2.52 -12.09
CA LYS A 309 2.82 -2.62 -12.50
C LYS A 309 3.30 -4.06 -12.57
N MET A 310 3.02 -4.89 -11.56
CA MET A 310 3.32 -6.33 -11.57
C MET A 310 2.66 -7.03 -12.78
N MET A 311 1.35 -6.83 -12.99
CA MET A 311 0.62 -7.43 -14.12
C MET A 311 1.21 -7.03 -15.48
N ARG A 312 1.59 -5.76 -15.64
CA ARG A 312 2.13 -5.21 -16.89
C ARG A 312 3.59 -5.53 -17.11
N MET A 313 4.40 -5.57 -16.06
CA MET A 313 5.79 -5.98 -16.09
C MET A 313 5.96 -7.41 -16.63
N ASN A 314 4.99 -8.29 -16.34
CA ASN A 314 4.93 -9.64 -16.92
C ASN A 314 4.72 -9.61 -18.45
N ASN A 315 3.82 -8.75 -18.92
CA ASN A 315 3.40 -8.68 -20.33
C ASN A 315 4.27 -7.74 -21.20
N GLY A 316 5.22 -7.02 -20.61
CA GLY A 316 5.98 -5.97 -21.29
C GLY A 316 5.23 -4.65 -21.51
N ASN A 317 4.05 -4.49 -20.89
CA ASN A 317 3.18 -3.32 -21.06
C ASN A 317 3.67 -2.11 -20.23
N SER A 318 3.38 -0.89 -20.70
CA SER A 318 3.70 0.34 -19.96
C SER A 318 2.82 0.54 -18.73
N TYR A 319 3.44 0.87 -17.60
CA TYR A 319 2.81 1.24 -16.33
C TYR A 319 3.12 2.69 -15.92
N ALA A 320 3.57 3.54 -16.86
CA ALA A 320 3.66 4.98 -16.64
C ALA A 320 2.29 5.58 -16.31
N VAL A 321 2.25 6.69 -15.55
CA VAL A 321 1.01 7.30 -15.04
C VAL A 321 -0.02 7.54 -16.15
N ALA A 322 0.41 7.99 -17.33
CA ALA A 322 -0.46 8.21 -18.49
C ALA A 322 -1.17 6.93 -18.98
N ASN A 323 -0.59 5.75 -18.78
CA ASN A 323 -1.15 4.47 -19.21
C ASN A 323 -2.02 3.77 -18.13
N LEU A 324 -2.04 4.28 -16.90
CA LEU A 324 -2.87 3.72 -15.82
C LEU A 324 -4.37 3.99 -16.06
N PRO A 325 -5.29 3.20 -15.47
CA PRO A 325 -6.73 3.38 -15.61
C PRO A 325 -7.21 4.79 -15.25
N THR A 326 -8.18 5.31 -16.01
CA THR A 326 -8.77 6.66 -15.82
C THR A 326 -9.24 6.88 -14.39
N TYR A 327 -9.94 5.91 -13.79
CA TYR A 327 -10.41 5.98 -12.39
C TYR A 327 -9.25 6.12 -11.40
N LEU A 328 -8.16 5.37 -11.58
CA LEU A 328 -7.02 5.38 -10.67
C LEU A 328 -6.24 6.70 -10.80
N ARG A 329 -6.02 7.15 -12.03
CA ARG A 329 -5.46 8.48 -12.35
C ARG A 329 -6.27 9.61 -11.71
N ALA A 330 -7.59 9.58 -11.86
CA ALA A 330 -8.48 10.57 -11.28
C ALA A 330 -8.55 10.49 -9.74
N SER A 331 -8.30 9.34 -9.13
CA SER A 331 -8.25 9.15 -7.66
C SER A 331 -6.90 9.60 -7.05
N GLY A 332 -5.83 9.55 -7.84
CA GLY A 332 -4.47 9.97 -7.48
C GLY A 332 -4.08 11.36 -8.00
N GLY A 333 -5.04 12.27 -8.16
CA GLY A 333 -4.79 13.69 -8.42
C GLY A 333 -4.49 14.09 -9.87
N VAL A 334 -4.63 13.20 -10.86
CA VAL A 334 -4.34 13.53 -12.27
C VAL A 334 -5.53 14.26 -12.91
N THR A 335 -5.44 15.59 -12.95
CA THR A 335 -6.41 16.48 -13.62
C THR A 335 -6.67 16.06 -15.07
N GLY A 336 -7.94 16.08 -15.48
CA GLY A 336 -8.37 15.72 -16.84
C GLY A 336 -8.41 14.20 -17.11
N ALA A 337 -8.06 13.35 -16.15
CA ALA A 337 -8.21 11.89 -16.31
C ALA A 337 -9.68 11.44 -16.32
N LEU A 338 -10.55 12.16 -15.60
CA LEU A 338 -12.02 12.14 -15.60
C LEU A 338 -12.51 13.56 -15.26
N SER A 339 -13.83 13.81 -15.29
CA SER A 339 -14.45 15.10 -14.98
C SER A 339 -14.19 15.56 -13.54
N GLN A 340 -14.43 14.67 -12.57
CA GLN A 340 -14.07 14.84 -11.17
C GLN A 340 -12.75 14.13 -10.88
N THR A 341 -11.89 14.76 -10.08
CA THR A 341 -10.69 14.17 -9.50
C THR A 341 -10.70 14.27 -7.98
N TYR A 342 -9.92 13.39 -7.36
CA TYR A 342 -9.58 13.40 -5.94
C TYR A 342 -8.08 13.16 -5.80
N ASN A 343 -7.52 13.38 -4.61
CA ASN A 343 -6.09 13.22 -4.35
C ASN A 343 -5.86 12.33 -3.12
N ILE A 344 -6.49 11.15 -3.11
CA ILE A 344 -6.58 10.30 -1.90
C ILE A 344 -5.31 9.51 -1.60
N GLY A 345 -4.38 9.43 -2.56
CA GLY A 345 -3.14 8.68 -2.47
C GLY A 345 -2.20 8.91 -3.66
N THR A 346 -0.98 8.40 -3.57
CA THR A 346 0.07 8.60 -4.57
C THR A 346 -0.05 7.62 -5.74
N ILE A 347 -0.09 8.15 -6.97
CA ILE A 347 -0.05 7.35 -8.21
C ILE A 347 1.30 7.37 -8.93
N ASP A 348 2.07 8.44 -8.74
CA ASP A 348 3.37 8.64 -9.38
C ASP A 348 4.43 7.79 -8.67
N GLU A 349 4.96 6.78 -9.36
CA GLU A 349 6.01 5.91 -8.81
C GLU A 349 7.21 6.70 -8.31
N THR A 350 7.51 7.83 -8.96
CA THR A 350 8.63 8.67 -8.61
C THR A 350 8.43 9.45 -7.30
N LYS A 351 7.28 9.28 -6.63
CA LYS A 351 6.96 9.83 -5.31
C LYS A 351 6.72 8.75 -4.24
N MET A 352 6.77 7.47 -4.60
CA MET A 352 6.56 6.35 -3.66
C MET A 352 7.82 6.02 -2.82
N ASP A 353 7.57 5.56 -1.59
CA ASP A 353 8.51 4.85 -0.69
C ASP A 353 8.29 3.34 -0.91
N ILE A 354 8.93 2.82 -1.96
CA ILE A 354 8.79 1.41 -2.36
C ILE A 354 9.81 0.59 -1.58
N ARG A 355 9.31 -0.37 -0.82
CA ARG A 355 10.07 -1.33 -0.03
C ARG A 355 9.88 -2.71 -0.60
N THR A 356 10.93 -3.51 -0.62
CA THR A 356 10.90 -4.77 -1.37
C THR A 356 11.56 -5.89 -0.58
N ILE A 357 10.89 -7.03 -0.51
CA ILE A 357 11.41 -8.27 0.07
C ILE A 357 11.42 -9.31 -1.05
N ILE A 358 12.54 -10.00 -1.24
CA ILE A 358 12.69 -11.07 -2.24
C ILE A 358 13.21 -12.31 -1.52
N ASN A 359 12.41 -13.38 -1.56
CA ASN A 359 12.68 -14.66 -0.90
C ASN A 359 13.00 -14.53 0.60
N GLY A 360 12.37 -13.57 1.29
CA GLY A 360 12.59 -13.29 2.71
C GLY A 360 13.77 -12.36 3.03
N SER A 361 14.54 -11.93 2.03
CA SER A 361 15.59 -10.91 2.16
C SER A 361 15.02 -9.53 1.86
N ASP A 362 15.21 -8.55 2.75
CA ASP A 362 14.93 -7.15 2.45
C ASP A 362 15.94 -6.64 1.41
N VAL A 363 15.42 -6.26 0.25
CA VAL A 363 16.14 -5.74 -0.91
C VAL A 363 15.61 -4.36 -1.31
N THR A 364 14.95 -3.67 -0.38
CA THR A 364 14.40 -2.32 -0.57
C THR A 364 15.42 -1.44 -1.30
N PRO A 365 15.16 -1.05 -2.57
CA PRO A 365 16.07 -0.20 -3.28
C PRO A 365 16.15 1.11 -2.50
N VAL A 366 17.36 1.51 -2.08
CA VAL A 366 17.58 2.82 -1.48
C VAL A 366 17.45 3.87 -2.57
N ARG A 367 16.18 4.15 -2.88
CA ARG A 367 15.73 5.23 -3.72
C ARG A 367 16.27 6.51 -3.13
N GLN A 368 16.83 7.40 -3.95
CA GLN A 368 17.48 8.63 -3.51
C GLN A 368 16.62 9.33 -2.45
N ILE A 369 17.03 9.18 -1.19
CA ILE A 369 16.45 9.94 -0.11
C ILE A 369 16.90 11.36 -0.39
N ARG A 370 15.97 12.22 -0.80
CA ARG A 370 16.14 13.67 -0.65
C ARG A 370 16.31 13.89 0.84
N GLU A 371 17.56 14.10 1.25
CA GLU A 371 18.03 14.63 2.53
C GLU A 371 16.98 14.50 3.65
N SER A 372 16.75 13.27 4.12
CA SER A 372 15.85 13.07 5.26
C SER A 372 16.56 13.60 6.50
N MET A 373 16.26 14.85 6.87
CA MET A 373 16.71 15.43 8.12
C MET A 373 16.13 14.64 9.30
N GLN A 374 16.85 13.60 9.75
CA GLN A 374 16.66 13.06 11.09
C GLN A 374 17.47 13.93 12.05
N ASN A 375 16.84 14.96 12.62
CA ASN A 375 17.35 15.73 13.75
C ASN A 375 18.83 16.17 13.62
N GLY A 376 19.24 16.68 12.46
CA GLY A 376 20.61 17.17 12.21
C GLY A 376 21.64 16.08 11.86
N ALA A 377 21.21 14.86 11.54
CA ALA A 377 22.07 13.81 10.97
C ALA A 377 21.94 13.73 9.44
N GLU A 378 23.06 13.50 8.75
CA GLU A 378 23.14 13.42 7.28
C GLU A 378 24.31 12.51 6.83
N ILE A 379 24.23 11.90 5.64
CA ILE A 379 25.38 11.25 4.98
C ILE A 379 25.37 11.46 3.46
N SER A 380 26.52 11.82 2.91
CA SER A 380 26.75 11.96 1.47
C SER A 380 28.03 11.22 1.05
N ALA A 381 28.07 10.75 -0.19
CA ALA A 381 29.22 10.03 -0.75
C ALA A 381 29.48 10.45 -2.20
N ARG A 382 30.75 10.68 -2.54
CA ARG A 382 31.17 11.16 -3.86
C ARG A 382 32.44 10.45 -4.33
N SER A 383 32.37 9.82 -5.50
CA SER A 383 33.54 9.28 -6.20
C SER A 383 34.37 10.40 -6.86
N ILE A 384 35.69 10.34 -6.72
CA ILE A 384 36.67 11.18 -7.39
C ILE A 384 37.40 10.33 -8.42
N LYS A 385 36.95 10.44 -9.68
CA LYS A 385 37.39 9.61 -10.81
C LYS A 385 38.89 9.64 -11.06
N THR A 386 39.54 10.79 -10.87
CA THR A 386 40.98 10.97 -11.11
C THR A 386 41.88 10.30 -10.06
N GLN A 387 41.32 9.87 -8.93
CA GLN A 387 42.09 9.34 -7.80
C GLN A 387 41.64 7.92 -7.38
N ASN A 388 40.58 7.38 -7.98
CA ASN A 388 39.97 6.10 -7.60
C ASN A 388 39.64 6.01 -6.10
N ILE A 389 39.19 7.13 -5.51
CA ILE A 389 38.76 7.26 -4.11
C ILE A 389 37.31 7.73 -4.07
N CYS A 390 36.56 7.30 -3.06
CA CYS A 390 35.24 7.78 -2.70
C CYS A 390 35.34 8.53 -1.35
N PHE A 391 34.96 9.80 -1.34
CA PHE A 391 34.82 10.58 -0.11
C PHE A 391 33.41 10.38 0.45
N ILE A 392 33.33 10.05 1.73
CA ILE A 392 32.09 9.82 2.48
C ILE A 392 32.08 10.86 3.61
N HIS A 393 31.12 11.77 3.57
CA HIS A 393 30.91 12.78 4.62
C HIS A 393 29.66 12.44 5.39
N TYR A 394 29.69 12.63 6.71
CA TYR A 394 28.49 12.49 7.52
C TYR A 394 28.45 13.49 8.67
N THR A 395 27.23 13.96 8.96
CA THR A 395 26.90 14.83 10.08
C THR A 395 26.09 14.02 11.09
N VAL A 396 26.32 14.21 12.38
CA VAL A 396 25.54 13.60 13.48
C VAL A 396 25.35 14.59 14.64
N PRO A 397 24.31 14.42 15.47
CA PRO A 397 24.16 15.16 16.72
C PRO A 397 25.36 14.96 17.65
N LEU A 398 25.69 15.98 18.45
CA LEU A 398 26.82 15.94 19.39
C LEU A 398 26.75 14.79 20.41
N SER A 399 25.56 14.27 20.71
CA SER A 399 25.36 13.09 21.56
C SER A 399 25.95 11.79 21.00
N PHE A 400 26.33 11.76 19.71
CA PHE A 400 27.02 10.63 19.09
C PHE A 400 28.54 10.79 19.02
N VAL A 401 29.11 11.92 19.47
CA VAL A 401 30.58 12.08 19.54
C VAL A 401 31.15 11.04 20.52
N SER A 402 32.34 10.52 20.19
CA SER A 402 33.00 9.41 20.90
C SER A 402 32.27 8.05 20.85
N GLN A 403 31.11 7.94 20.18
CA GLN A 403 30.45 6.65 19.96
C GLN A 403 31.14 5.84 18.84
N PRO A 404 31.14 4.49 18.93
CA PRO A 404 31.63 3.63 17.85
C PRO A 404 30.69 3.68 16.65
N ALA A 405 31.26 3.98 15.49
CA ALA A 405 30.61 4.01 14.20
C ALA A 405 31.11 2.90 13.28
N LYS A 406 30.20 2.39 12.46
CA LYS A 406 30.47 1.40 11.41
C LYS A 406 30.03 1.97 10.07
N ILE A 407 30.95 2.03 9.11
CA ILE A 407 30.64 2.30 7.70
C ILE A 407 30.72 0.99 6.94
N THR A 408 29.67 0.63 6.20
CA THR A 408 29.63 -0.59 5.39
C THR A 408 29.33 -0.21 3.95
N ILE A 409 30.19 -0.65 3.04
CA ILE A 409 29.98 -0.58 1.60
C ILE A 409 29.28 -1.86 1.17
N LEU A 410 28.17 -1.73 0.46
CA LEU A 410 27.35 -2.83 0.00
C LEU A 410 27.22 -2.78 -1.54
N GLY A 411 27.23 -3.94 -2.18
CA GLY A 411 26.73 -4.08 -3.55
C GLY A 411 25.21 -3.87 -3.59
N LEU A 412 24.65 -3.63 -4.77
CA LEU A 412 23.18 -3.55 -4.94
C LEU A 412 22.48 -4.91 -4.69
N ASP A 413 23.23 -6.00 -4.65
CA ASP A 413 22.77 -7.34 -4.23
C ASP A 413 22.78 -7.52 -2.69
N GLY A 414 23.09 -6.47 -1.94
CA GLY A 414 23.14 -6.48 -0.48
C GLY A 414 24.40 -7.11 0.12
N LYS A 415 25.34 -7.62 -0.69
CA LYS A 415 26.58 -8.20 -0.16
C LYS A 415 27.53 -7.13 0.36
N VAL A 416 28.19 -7.42 1.49
CA VAL A 416 29.25 -6.56 2.04
C VAL A 416 30.48 -6.62 1.12
N VAL A 417 30.82 -5.46 0.58
CA VAL A 417 32.02 -5.23 -0.25
C VAL A 417 33.20 -4.86 0.66
N ARG A 418 32.96 -3.94 1.62
CA ARG A 418 33.95 -3.55 2.62
C ARG A 418 33.28 -3.01 3.88
N GLU A 419 33.97 -3.11 5.01
CA GLU A 419 33.53 -2.55 6.28
C GLU A 419 34.67 -1.77 6.94
N PHE A 420 34.32 -0.64 7.54
CA PHE A 420 35.21 0.23 8.30
C PHE A 420 34.61 0.47 9.68
N LYS A 421 35.46 0.43 10.71
CA LYS A 421 35.11 0.75 12.09
C LYS A 421 35.91 1.98 12.50
N GLN A 422 35.23 2.96 13.08
CA GLN A 422 35.86 4.19 13.56
C GLN A 422 35.08 4.76 14.73
N THR A 423 35.64 5.74 15.43
CA THR A 423 34.92 6.51 16.46
C THR A 423 34.47 7.83 15.83
N VAL A 424 33.25 8.28 16.15
CA VAL A 424 32.76 9.62 15.73
C VAL A 424 33.62 10.69 16.40
N GLN A 425 34.33 11.49 15.60
CA GLN A 425 35.30 12.49 16.10
C GLN A 425 34.63 13.84 16.43
N GLY A 426 33.49 14.14 15.81
CA GLY A 426 32.77 15.39 16.02
C GLY A 426 31.39 15.38 15.36
N ALA A 427 30.72 16.54 15.33
CA ALA A 427 29.43 16.67 14.65
C ALA A 427 29.54 16.42 13.13
N LYS A 428 30.66 16.80 12.50
CA LYS A 428 30.95 16.54 11.09
C LYS A 428 32.17 15.65 10.98
N ASN A 429 32.11 14.66 10.09
CA ASN A 429 33.15 13.65 9.92
C ASN A 429 33.39 13.38 8.43
N HIS A 430 34.62 13.02 8.09
CA HIS A 430 35.04 12.60 6.76
C HIS A 430 35.64 11.20 6.84
N PHE A 431 35.37 10.38 5.83
CA PHE A 431 36.00 9.08 5.61
C PHE A 431 36.32 8.90 4.12
N SER A 432 37.41 8.21 3.80
CA SER A 432 37.83 7.92 2.41
C SER A 432 37.88 6.42 2.15
N TRP A 433 37.18 5.97 1.13
CA TRP A 433 37.24 4.60 0.62
C TRP A 433 38.00 4.55 -0.71
N ASP A 434 39.07 3.77 -0.75
CA ASP A 434 39.94 3.50 -1.91
C ASP A 434 39.29 2.72 -3.07
N GLN A 435 37.97 2.50 -3.07
CA GLN A 435 37.26 1.70 -4.08
C GLN A 435 37.76 0.25 -4.21
N CYS A 436 38.38 -0.30 -3.17
CA CYS A 436 38.71 -1.73 -3.10
C CYS A 436 37.72 -2.50 -2.20
N ASP A 437 37.65 -3.82 -2.39
CA ASP A 437 36.94 -4.74 -1.51
C ASP A 437 37.77 -5.13 -0.25
N ALA A 438 37.25 -6.04 0.56
CA ALA A 438 37.95 -6.58 1.72
C ALA A 438 39.26 -7.33 1.38
N GLY A 439 39.41 -7.82 0.15
CA GLY A 439 40.64 -8.45 -0.38
C GLY A 439 41.61 -7.46 -1.04
N ASN A 440 41.38 -6.15 -0.88
CA ASN A 440 42.13 -5.07 -1.52
C ASN A 440 42.05 -5.05 -3.07
N SER A 441 41.14 -5.81 -3.68
CA SER A 441 40.92 -5.80 -5.12
C SER A 441 39.98 -4.67 -5.52
N LYS A 442 40.23 -4.01 -6.65
CA LYS A 442 39.35 -2.93 -7.14
C LYS A 442 37.96 -3.46 -7.45
N VAL A 443 36.94 -2.76 -6.97
CA VAL A 443 35.54 -3.13 -7.25
C VAL A 443 35.16 -2.74 -8.67
N ALA A 444 34.18 -3.43 -9.24
CA ALA A 444 33.69 -3.14 -10.59
C ALA A 444 33.09 -1.72 -10.70
N ALA A 445 33.15 -1.14 -11.89
CA ALA A 445 32.37 0.06 -12.19
C ALA A 445 30.87 -0.23 -12.00
N GLY A 446 30.16 0.66 -11.30
CA GLY A 446 28.81 0.38 -10.86
C GLY A 446 28.36 1.24 -9.67
N ALA A 447 27.15 1.00 -9.19
CA ALA A 447 26.63 1.68 -8.02
C ALA A 447 26.75 0.84 -6.75
N TYR A 448 27.04 1.50 -5.65
CA TYR A 448 27.24 0.93 -4.33
C TYR A 448 26.44 1.72 -3.30
N LEU A 449 26.01 1.03 -2.24
CA LEU A 449 25.35 1.66 -1.10
C LEU A 449 26.38 1.84 0.03
N VAL A 450 26.49 3.06 0.52
CA VAL A 450 27.25 3.41 1.72
C VAL A 450 26.28 3.48 2.88
N SER A 451 26.46 2.60 3.88
CA SER A 451 25.65 2.55 5.09
C SER A 451 26.48 2.97 6.30
N PHE A 452 25.91 3.79 7.18
CA PHE A 452 26.49 4.22 8.45
C PHE A 452 25.59 3.76 9.59
N LYS A 453 26.21 3.26 10.66
CA LYS A 453 25.55 2.96 11.94
C LYS A 453 26.41 3.44 13.12
N SER A 454 25.81 4.17 14.06
CA SER A 454 26.37 4.46 15.38
C SER A 454 25.26 4.38 16.42
N GLY A 455 25.38 3.46 17.40
CA GLY A 455 24.29 3.16 18.34
C GLY A 455 22.97 2.80 17.62
N SER A 456 21.93 3.59 17.88
CA SER A 456 20.62 3.52 17.23
C SER A 456 20.54 4.27 15.89
N LEU A 457 21.41 5.25 15.64
CA LEU A 457 21.41 6.04 14.41
C LEU A 457 21.88 5.19 13.23
N LYS A 458 21.08 5.21 12.16
CA LYS A 458 21.38 4.55 10.88
C LYS A 458 21.14 5.55 9.75
N MET A 459 22.09 5.65 8.84
CA MET A 459 21.99 6.51 7.66
C MET A 459 22.55 5.75 6.45
N SER A 460 22.11 6.08 5.24
CA SER A 460 22.72 5.50 4.03
C SER A 460 22.59 6.42 2.82
N THR A 461 23.51 6.26 1.87
CA THR A 461 23.54 7.03 0.62
C THR A 461 24.17 6.20 -0.49
N ARG A 462 23.87 6.54 -1.75
CA ARG A 462 24.36 5.82 -2.93
C ARG A 462 25.55 6.54 -3.54
N VAL A 463 26.59 5.80 -3.90
CA VAL A 463 27.69 6.30 -4.75
C VAL A 463 27.79 5.48 -6.02
N THR A 464 28.25 6.11 -7.11
CA THR A 464 28.60 5.42 -8.37
C THR A 464 30.10 5.50 -8.57
N ILE A 465 30.73 4.34 -8.74
CA ILE A 465 32.10 4.16 -9.20
C ILE A 465 32.07 3.98 -10.72
N SER A 466 33.06 4.52 -11.44
CA SER A 466 33.10 4.55 -12.91
C SER A 466 34.47 4.16 -13.42
#